data_AF-A0A9N7V6U4-F1
#
_entry.id   AF-A0A9N7V6U4-F1
#
_cell.length_a   1.000
_cell.length_b   1.000
_cell.length_c   1.000
_cell.angle_alpha   90.00
_cell.angle_beta   90.00
_cell.angle_gamma   90.00
#
_symmetry.space_group_name_H-M   'P 1'
#
loop_
_entity.id
_entity.type
_entity.pdbx_description
1 polymer ?
#
loop_
_entity_poly.entity_id
_entity_poly.type
_entity_poly.pdbx_seq_one_letter_code
_entity_poly.pdbx_strand_id
1 'polypeptide(L)'
;MTLECVCVGSPGTGHSPSAQIGAKKFRKVVGKETCSETLESTPTLEKEKFPKDYFPECKWSRKGFIRTRWALADCAFDLVNIHLFHDASNLVAWEKSPSVYTGTRQKALAYVLDRKIHIDN
;
A
#
# COMPACT_ATOMS: atom_id res chain seq x y z
N MET A 1 -9.28 1.99 12.56
CA MET A 1 -8.65 2.82 11.52
C MET A 1 -9.66 2.89 10.39
N THR A 2 -10.37 4.00 10.25
CA THR A 2 -11.36 4.21 9.19
C THR A 2 -10.60 4.55 7.92
N LEU A 3 -10.75 3.75 6.87
CA LEU A 3 -10.22 4.05 5.54
C LEU A 3 -11.36 4.64 4.73
N GLU A 4 -11.29 5.94 4.45
CA GLU A 4 -12.28 6.60 3.60
C GLU A 4 -12.04 6.24 2.14
N CYS A 5 -12.78 5.26 1.61
CA CYS A 5 -12.80 5.01 0.16
C CYS A 5 -13.33 6.23 -0.60
N VAL A 6 -12.89 6.42 -1.85
CA VAL A 6 -13.32 7.47 -2.77
C VAL A 6 -13.28 6.88 -4.19
N CYS A 7 -14.40 6.41 -4.71
CA CYS A 7 -14.56 6.18 -6.16
C CYS A 7 -15.03 7.48 -6.83
N VAL A 8 -14.70 7.76 -8.09
CA VAL A 8 -15.20 8.95 -8.82
C VAL A 8 -15.44 8.59 -10.29
N GLY A 9 -16.62 8.88 -10.81
CA GLY A 9 -16.93 8.79 -12.25
C GLY A 9 -16.37 9.97 -13.05
N SER A 10 -15.75 9.68 -14.19
CA SER A 10 -15.10 10.65 -15.10
C SER A 10 -16.09 11.44 -15.98
N PRO A 11 -15.72 12.67 -16.38
CA PRO A 11 -15.42 12.87 -17.81
C PRO A 11 -14.23 13.79 -18.13
N GLY A 12 -13.43 13.40 -19.13
CA GLY A 12 -12.91 14.28 -20.21
C GLY A 12 -11.58 15.04 -20.06
N THR A 13 -10.51 14.44 -20.62
CA THR A 13 -9.37 14.99 -21.43
C THR A 13 -8.49 16.17 -20.97
N GLY A 14 -7.15 16.00 -21.09
CA GLY A 14 -6.18 17.06 -21.46
C GLY A 14 -4.79 16.98 -20.81
N HIS A 15 -3.72 16.93 -21.62
CA HIS A 15 -2.32 16.61 -21.25
C HIS A 15 -1.37 17.85 -21.19
N SER A 16 -0.23 17.70 -20.46
CA SER A 16 1.11 18.35 -20.63
C SER A 16 1.46 19.70 -19.93
N PRO A 17 2.75 20.15 -19.82
CA PRO A 17 3.63 19.87 -18.68
C PRO A 17 4.38 21.11 -18.07
N SER A 18 4.91 20.94 -16.85
CA SER A 18 6.03 21.65 -16.17
C SER A 18 5.72 21.93 -14.69
N ALA A 19 6.33 21.18 -13.78
CA ALA A 19 6.01 21.23 -12.36
C ALA A 19 6.86 22.27 -11.61
N GLN A 20 6.41 23.53 -11.63
CA GLN A 20 6.66 24.41 -10.49
C GLN A 20 5.71 23.99 -9.36
N ILE A 21 6.21 23.77 -8.14
CA ILE A 21 5.37 23.49 -6.97
C ILE A 21 4.76 24.82 -6.49
N GLY A 22 3.91 25.41 -7.32
CA GLY A 22 2.98 26.47 -6.91
C GLY A 22 1.85 25.86 -6.09
N ALA A 23 1.35 26.59 -5.09
CA ALA A 23 0.21 26.16 -4.28
C ALA A 23 -1.00 25.85 -5.19
N LYS A 24 -1.28 24.55 -5.38
CA LYS A 24 -2.41 24.11 -6.21
C LYS A 24 -3.72 24.46 -5.49
N LYS A 25 -4.65 25.11 -6.19
CA LYS A 25 -6.02 25.30 -5.69
C LYS A 25 -6.69 23.92 -5.60
N PHE A 26 -7.08 23.52 -4.39
CA PHE A 26 -7.86 22.30 -4.18
C PHE A 26 -9.23 22.43 -4.86
N ARG A 27 -9.65 21.37 -5.57
CA ARG A 27 -11.01 21.28 -6.15
C ARG A 27 -11.81 20.25 -5.37
N LYS A 28 -13.09 20.53 -5.17
CA LYS A 28 -14.02 19.58 -4.55
C LYS A 28 -14.20 18.38 -5.47
N VAL A 29 -14.01 17.18 -4.92
CA VAL A 29 -14.24 15.91 -5.63
C VAL A 29 -15.74 15.61 -5.64
N VAL A 30 -16.27 15.20 -6.79
CA VAL A 30 -17.66 14.74 -6.99
C VAL A 30 -17.61 13.23 -7.22
N GLY A 31 -18.65 12.48 -6.87
CA GLY A 31 -18.72 11.03 -7.13
C GLY A 31 -18.12 10.12 -6.05
N LYS A 32 -17.58 10.67 -4.94
CA LYS A 32 -16.98 9.92 -3.81
C LYS A 32 -17.90 8.84 -3.26
N GLU A 33 -17.51 7.59 -3.41
CA GLU A 33 -18.08 6.47 -2.64
C GLU A 33 -17.33 6.30 -1.32
N THR A 34 -17.99 6.54 -0.18
CA THR A 34 -17.39 6.33 1.15
C THR A 34 -17.80 4.96 1.69
N CYS A 35 -16.85 4.04 1.83
CA CYS A 35 -17.09 2.77 2.51
C CYS A 35 -16.76 2.94 4.01
N SER A 36 -17.79 2.94 4.85
CA SER A 36 -17.66 3.02 6.32
C SER A 36 -17.87 1.67 7.01
N GLU A 37 -18.08 0.60 6.25
CA GLU A 37 -18.29 -0.75 6.77
C GLU A 37 -16.96 -1.37 7.24
N THR A 38 -17.05 -2.52 7.93
CA THR A 38 -15.89 -3.27 8.37
C THR A 38 -15.04 -3.65 7.15
N LEU A 39 -13.78 -3.19 7.12
CA LEU A 39 -12.82 -3.36 6.02
C LEU A 39 -12.76 -4.77 5.40
N GLU A 40 -13.09 -5.79 6.17
CA GLU A 40 -12.94 -7.20 5.82
C GLU A 40 -13.96 -7.67 4.75
N SER A 41 -15.05 -6.94 4.50
CA SER A 41 -16.05 -7.28 3.49
C SER A 41 -15.84 -6.61 2.12
N THR A 42 -14.88 -5.70 2.00
CA THR A 42 -14.72 -4.88 0.78
C THR A 42 -13.84 -5.59 -0.26
N PRO A 43 -14.32 -5.83 -1.50
CA PRO A 43 -13.55 -6.54 -2.52
C PRO A 43 -12.31 -5.79 -3.01
N THR A 44 -12.21 -4.49 -2.72
CA THR A 44 -11.04 -3.66 -3.06
C THR A 44 -9.93 -3.74 -2.01
N LEU A 45 -10.13 -4.47 -0.90
CA LEU A 45 -9.17 -4.65 0.17
C LEU A 45 -8.59 -6.06 0.18
N GLU A 46 -7.27 -6.15 0.15
CA GLU A 46 -6.53 -7.37 0.41
C GLU A 46 -5.70 -7.18 1.67
N LYS A 47 -5.78 -8.14 2.59
CA LYS A 47 -4.97 -8.16 3.81
C LYS A 47 -4.36 -9.53 3.97
N GLU A 48 -3.04 -9.58 3.97
CA GLU A 48 -2.34 -10.86 4.06
C GLU A 48 -1.12 -10.78 4.98
N LYS A 49 -0.85 -11.89 5.67
CA LYS A 49 0.34 -12.11 6.49
C LYS A 49 1.44 -12.73 5.65
N PHE A 50 2.69 -12.37 5.92
CA PHE A 50 3.81 -13.02 5.25
C PHE A 50 3.91 -14.52 5.60
N PRO A 51 4.48 -15.34 4.68
CA PRO A 51 4.74 -16.75 4.95
C PRO A 51 5.50 -16.97 6.27
N LYS A 52 5.14 -18.03 7.01
CA LYS A 52 5.70 -18.29 8.35
C LYS A 52 7.21 -18.55 8.33
N ASP A 53 7.71 -19.15 7.25
CA ASP A 53 9.11 -19.46 7.02
C ASP A 53 9.97 -18.22 6.74
N TYR A 54 9.37 -17.05 6.52
CA TYR A 54 10.12 -15.79 6.42
C TYR A 54 10.72 -15.39 7.77
N PHE A 55 10.15 -15.90 8.87
CA PHE A 55 10.68 -15.68 10.21
C PHE A 55 10.46 -16.89 11.13
N PRO A 56 11.33 -17.91 11.03
CA PRO A 56 11.14 -19.20 11.71
C PRO A 56 11.14 -19.09 13.24
N GLU A 57 11.77 -18.04 13.78
CA GLU A 57 11.84 -17.77 15.22
C GLU A 57 10.50 -17.28 15.81
N CYS A 58 9.57 -16.76 14.98
CA CYS A 58 8.25 -16.35 15.44
C CYS A 58 7.13 -17.07 14.69
N LYS A 59 6.58 -18.11 15.34
CA LYS A 59 5.46 -18.90 14.81
C LYS A 59 4.18 -18.10 14.55
N TRP A 60 4.04 -16.90 15.13
CA TRP A 60 2.84 -16.06 15.07
C TRP A 60 3.17 -14.59 14.85
N SER A 61 3.69 -14.28 13.67
CA SER A 61 4.00 -12.91 13.28
C SER A 61 2.74 -12.12 12.87
N ARG A 62 2.68 -10.84 13.25
CA ARG A 62 1.71 -9.85 12.74
C ARG A 62 2.21 -9.10 11.49
N LYS A 63 3.34 -9.52 10.91
CA LYS A 63 3.92 -8.89 9.72
C LYS A 63 3.17 -9.33 8.46
N GLY A 64 3.03 -8.40 7.53
CA GLY A 64 2.18 -8.56 6.35
C GLY A 64 1.94 -7.22 5.68
N PHE A 65 0.90 -7.16 4.87
CA PHE A 65 0.51 -5.94 4.18
C PHE A 65 -1.02 -5.80 4.10
N ILE A 66 -1.44 -4.57 3.84
CA ILE A 66 -2.80 -4.25 3.40
C ILE A 66 -2.66 -3.54 2.07
N ARG A 67 -3.32 -4.06 1.03
CA ARG A 67 -3.46 -3.41 -0.27
C ARG A 67 -4.91 -2.96 -0.43
N THR A 68 -5.05 -1.75 -0.93
CA THR A 68 -6.34 -1.18 -1.32
C THR A 68 -6.24 -0.70 -2.76
N ARG A 69 -7.20 -1.09 -3.59
CA ARG A 69 -7.30 -0.63 -4.97
C ARG A 69 -8.21 0.57 -5.08
N TRP A 70 -7.73 1.58 -5.80
CA TRP A 70 -8.43 2.86 -6.00
C TRP A 70 -8.52 3.15 -7.49
N ALA A 71 -9.60 3.83 -7.87
CA ALA A 71 -9.74 4.42 -9.18
C ALA A 71 -10.06 5.91 -8.99
N LEU A 72 -9.18 6.77 -9.48
CA LEU A 72 -9.40 8.22 -9.50
C LEU A 72 -9.33 8.69 -10.95
N ALA A 73 -10.45 9.19 -11.45
CA ALA A 73 -10.64 9.51 -12.87
C ALA A 73 -10.36 8.29 -13.77
N ASP A 74 -9.39 8.38 -14.68
CA ASP A 74 -8.95 7.34 -15.61
C ASP A 74 -7.72 6.56 -15.09
N CYS A 75 -7.35 6.74 -13.82
CA CYS A 75 -6.20 6.09 -13.22
C CYS A 75 -6.61 5.12 -12.11
N ALA A 76 -6.34 3.83 -12.33
CA ALA A 76 -6.39 2.82 -11.28
C ALA A 76 -5.01 2.66 -10.64
N PHE A 77 -4.95 2.66 -9.31
CA PHE A 77 -3.72 2.47 -8.57
C PHE A 77 -3.95 1.73 -7.25
N ASP A 78 -2.89 1.06 -6.80
CA ASP A 78 -2.89 0.34 -5.53
C ASP A 78 -2.14 1.16 -4.47
N LEU A 79 -2.77 1.36 -3.31
CA LEU A 79 -2.10 1.85 -2.12
C LEU A 79 -1.80 0.66 -1.21
N VAL A 80 -0.52 0.45 -0.92
CA VAL A 80 -0.05 -0.67 -0.14
C VAL A 80 0.63 -0.18 1.13
N ASN A 81 0.11 -0.61 2.28
CA ASN A 81 0.72 -0.41 3.58
C ASN A 81 1.41 -1.72 4.01
N ILE A 82 2.74 -1.69 4.15
CA ILE A 82 3.56 -2.87 4.43
C ILE A 82 4.14 -2.77 5.83
N HIS A 83 3.92 -3.80 6.64
CA HIS A 83 4.54 -3.94 7.95
C HIS A 83 5.65 -4.98 7.90
N LEU A 84 6.88 -4.52 7.70
CA LEU A 84 8.08 -5.35 7.60
C LEU A 84 8.64 -5.76 8.97
N PHE A 85 9.51 -6.76 8.96
CA PHE A 85 10.33 -7.15 10.11
C PHE A 85 11.30 -6.03 10.47
N HIS A 86 11.55 -5.85 11.78
CA HIS A 86 12.38 -4.77 12.26
C HIS A 86 13.33 -5.19 13.39
N ASP A 87 14.45 -4.48 13.47
CA ASP A 87 15.37 -4.50 14.60
C ASP A 87 14.69 -3.91 15.85
N ALA A 88 15.34 -4.02 17.00
CA ALA A 88 14.85 -3.42 18.25
C ALA A 88 14.78 -1.89 18.16
N SER A 89 15.66 -1.26 17.39
CA SER A 89 15.68 0.18 17.12
C SER A 89 16.45 0.50 15.84
N ASN A 90 16.33 1.74 15.35
CA ASN A 90 17.10 2.23 14.21
C ASN A 90 18.61 2.27 14.50
N LEU A 91 19.01 2.54 15.74
CA LEU A 91 20.42 2.56 16.14
C LEU A 91 21.04 1.16 16.02
N VAL A 92 20.34 0.13 16.51
CA VAL A 92 20.79 -1.26 16.37
C VAL A 92 20.88 -1.67 14.90
N ALA A 93 19.91 -1.27 14.07
CA ALA A 93 19.94 -1.55 12.64
C ALA A 93 21.16 -0.91 11.95
N TRP A 94 21.52 0.31 12.37
CA TRP A 94 22.69 1.04 11.87
C TRP A 94 24.00 0.39 12.31
N GLU A 95 24.19 0.16 13.61
CA GLU A 95 25.42 -0.42 14.18
C GLU A 95 25.70 -1.82 13.66
N LYS A 96 24.64 -2.63 13.44
CA LYS A 96 24.74 -4.00 12.96
C LYS A 96 24.46 -4.11 11.46
N SER A 97 24.73 -3.05 10.69
CA SER A 97 24.47 -3.06 9.26
C SER A 97 25.42 -4.02 8.53
N PRO A 98 24.91 -4.91 7.65
CA PRO A 98 23.49 -5.08 7.32
C PRO A 98 22.73 -5.80 8.44
N SER A 99 21.57 -5.26 8.82
CA SER A 99 20.68 -5.87 9.81
C SER A 99 20.40 -7.33 9.47
N VAL A 100 20.28 -8.17 10.50
CA VAL A 100 19.86 -9.58 10.36
C VAL A 100 18.52 -9.74 9.63
N TYR A 101 17.68 -8.70 9.62
CA TYR A 101 16.38 -8.71 8.93
C TYR A 101 16.47 -8.29 7.46
N THR A 102 17.63 -7.89 6.95
CA THR A 102 17.78 -7.35 5.59
C THR A 102 17.25 -8.32 4.53
N GLY A 103 17.67 -9.58 4.57
CA GLY A 103 17.20 -10.59 3.62
C GLY A 103 15.70 -10.85 3.72
N THR A 104 15.15 -10.92 4.93
CA THR A 104 13.70 -11.12 5.12
C THR A 104 12.89 -9.90 4.66
N ARG A 105 13.37 -8.67 4.91
CA ARG A 105 12.75 -7.43 4.42
C ARG A 105 12.70 -7.40 2.89
N GLN A 106 13.80 -7.79 2.24
CA GLN A 106 13.87 -7.89 0.78
C GLN A 106 12.88 -8.92 0.23
N LYS A 107 12.86 -10.14 0.80
CA LYS A 107 11.91 -11.20 0.42
C LYS A 107 10.45 -10.77 0.60
N ALA A 108 10.13 -10.15 1.73
CA ALA A 108 8.80 -9.64 2.04
C ALA A 108 8.37 -8.53 1.08
N LEU A 109 9.27 -7.61 0.72
CA LEU A 109 8.98 -6.58 -0.28
C LEU A 109 8.75 -7.18 -1.66
N ALA A 110 9.61 -8.09 -2.11
CA ALA A 110 9.44 -8.80 -3.39
C ALA A 110 8.11 -9.56 -3.42
N TYR A 111 7.74 -10.25 -2.34
CA TYR A 111 6.47 -10.94 -2.21
C TYR A 111 5.24 -10.03 -2.43
N VAL A 112 5.30 -8.79 -1.95
CA VAL A 112 4.22 -7.81 -2.16
C VAL A 112 4.18 -7.32 -3.61
N LEU A 113 5.34 -7.11 -4.23
CA LEU A 113 5.45 -6.58 -5.59
C LEU A 113 5.12 -7.62 -6.67
N ASP A 114 5.48 -8.89 -6.45
CA ASP A 114 5.25 -9.99 -7.40
C ASP A 114 3.77 -10.42 -7.47
N ARG A 115 2.98 -10.10 -6.44
CA ARG A 115 1.53 -10.35 -6.46
C ARG A 115 0.88 -9.44 -7.48
N LYS A 116 0.40 -10.06 -8.56
CA LYS A 116 -0.19 -9.38 -9.73
C LYS A 116 -1.00 -8.14 -9.32
N ILE A 117 -0.49 -7.00 -9.74
CA ILE A 117 -1.29 -5.82 -10.02
C ILE A 117 -2.12 -6.25 -11.24
N HIS A 118 -3.31 -6.80 -11.04
CA HIS A 118 -4.22 -7.03 -12.16
C HIS A 118 -4.57 -5.66 -12.73
N ILE A 119 -3.78 -5.13 -13.66
CA ILE A 119 -4.24 -4.03 -14.49
C ILE A 119 -5.23 -4.69 -15.42
N ASP A 120 -6.51 -4.67 -15.04
CA ASP A 120 -7.57 -5.01 -15.97
C ASP A 120 -7.46 -3.98 -17.10
N ASN A 121 -7.09 -4.46 -18.29
CA ASN A 121 -7.16 -3.70 -19.55
C ASN A 121 -8.62 -3.51 -19.97
#